data_AF-A0A8T1AED9-F1
#
_entry.id   AF-A0A8T1AED9-F1
#
_cell.length_a   1.000
_cell.length_b   1.000
_cell.length_c   1.000
_cell.angle_alpha   90.00
_cell.angle_beta   90.00
_cell.angle_gamma   90.00
#
_symmetry.space_group_name_H-M   'P 1'
#
loop_
_entity.id
_entity.type
_entity.pdbx_description
1 polymer ?
#
loop_
_entity_poly.entity_id
_entity_poly.type
_entity_poly.pdbx_seq_one_letter_code
_entity_poly.pdbx_strand_id
1 'polypeptide(L)'
;MLLDCGASTIYVLKRWLEKNQLPTTKFDEQNIQVKLGDNQIIEMELEVLPLDITVSGIPEAYRCVAVVYTIPTEFDCILRIPFFEDKQPQIDWRGRRIERTGIKTLRWERTGEAYGPIEEGGAVIASGL
;
A
#
# COMPACT_ATOMS: atom_id res chain seq x y z
N MET A 1 7.13 1.88 -9.81
CA MET A 1 6.56 1.52 -8.49
C MET A 1 6.44 2.78 -7.65
N LEU A 2 5.34 2.95 -6.93
CA LEU A 2 5.09 4.07 -6.01
C LEU A 2 5.01 3.56 -4.57
N LEU A 3 5.56 4.32 -3.61
CA LEU A 3 5.33 4.13 -2.19
C LEU A 3 4.34 5.20 -1.72
N ASP A 4 3.16 4.79 -1.25
CA ASP A 4 2.04 5.68 -0.94
C ASP A 4 1.51 5.40 0.47
N CYS A 5 1.75 6.33 1.40
CA CYS A 5 1.25 6.23 2.78
C CYS A 5 -0.19 6.74 2.95
N GLY A 6 -0.85 7.21 1.89
CA GLY A 6 -2.19 7.81 1.96
C GLY A 6 -3.35 6.81 1.99
N ALA A 7 -3.09 5.50 1.83
CA ALA A 7 -4.15 4.50 1.78
C ALA A 7 -3.68 3.09 2.13
N SER A 8 -4.64 2.18 2.35
CA SER A 8 -4.42 0.84 2.89
C SER A 8 -4.26 -0.27 1.85
N THR A 9 -4.87 -0.14 0.67
CA THR A 9 -4.88 -1.22 -0.35
C THR A 9 -3.70 -1.13 -1.30
N ILE A 10 -2.93 -2.21 -1.42
CA ILE A 10 -1.85 -2.36 -2.41
C ILE A 10 -2.47 -2.63 -3.78
N TYR A 11 -2.00 -1.92 -4.80
CA TYR A 11 -2.48 -2.07 -6.17
C TYR A 11 -1.38 -2.50 -7.12
N VAL A 12 -1.77 -3.29 -8.12
CA VAL A 12 -0.92 -3.64 -9.27
C VAL A 12 -1.66 -3.35 -10.57
N LEU A 13 -0.94 -2.80 -11.54
CA LEU A 13 -1.50 -2.38 -12.82
C LEU A 13 -1.84 -3.61 -13.67
N LYS A 14 -3.10 -3.75 -14.06
CA LYS A 14 -3.58 -4.89 -14.87
C LYS A 14 -2.77 -5.12 -16.15
N ARG A 15 -2.46 -4.05 -16.88
CA ARG A 15 -1.66 -4.13 -18.12
C ARG A 15 -0.26 -4.70 -17.88
N TRP A 16 0.35 -4.40 -16.72
CA TRP A 16 1.64 -4.96 -16.36
C TRP A 16 1.53 -6.46 -16.10
N LEU A 17 0.45 -6.93 -15.47
CA LEU A 17 0.19 -8.37 -15.28
C LEU A 17 0.02 -9.11 -16.60
N GLU A 18 -0.79 -8.56 -17.51
CA GLU A 18 -1.04 -9.15 -18.83
C GLU A 18 0.25 -9.27 -19.64
N LYS A 19 1.07 -8.22 -19.64
CA LYS A 19 2.38 -8.21 -20.31
C LYS A 19 3.32 -9.30 -19.76
N ASN A 20 3.29 -9.52 -18.45
CA ASN A 20 4.15 -10.51 -17.78
C ASN A 20 3.48 -11.89 -17.62
N GLN A 21 2.26 -12.07 -18.15
CA GLN A 21 1.50 -13.31 -18.08
C GLN A 21 1.34 -13.86 -16.64
N LEU A 22 1.14 -12.96 -15.68
CA LEU A 22 0.98 -13.33 -14.28
C LEU A 22 -0.46 -13.78 -14.02
N PRO A 23 -0.67 -14.94 -13.37
CA PRO A 23 -2.00 -15.45 -13.09
C PRO A 23 -2.67 -14.61 -12.00
N THR A 24 -3.96 -14.32 -12.15
CA THR A 24 -4.76 -13.58 -11.17
C THR A 24 -5.92 -14.44 -10.67
N THR A 25 -6.45 -14.11 -9.50
CA THR A 25 -7.68 -14.71 -8.97
C THR A 25 -8.79 -13.67 -9.01
N LYS A 26 -9.87 -13.97 -9.72
CA LYS A 26 -11.07 -13.15 -9.78
C LYS A 26 -12.12 -13.68 -8.80
N PHE A 27 -12.87 -12.77 -8.21
CA PHE A 27 -13.99 -13.06 -7.32
C PHE A 27 -15.26 -12.46 -7.92
N ASP A 28 -15.90 -13.18 -8.82
CA ASP A 28 -17.03 -12.69 -9.63
C ASP A 28 -18.28 -12.29 -8.80
N GLU A 29 -18.35 -12.71 -7.53
CA GLU A 29 -19.42 -12.37 -6.59
C GLU A 29 -19.05 -11.23 -5.63
N GLN A 30 -17.84 -10.68 -5.73
CA GLN A 30 -17.34 -9.64 -4.84
C GLN A 30 -16.84 -8.44 -5.63
N ASN A 31 -17.32 -7.26 -5.23
CA ASN A 31 -16.81 -5.99 -5.73
C ASN A 31 -15.94 -5.31 -4.70
N ILE A 32 -15.02 -4.49 -5.19
CA ILE A 32 -14.27 -3.52 -4.39
C ILE A 32 -14.67 -2.10 -4.80
N GLN A 33 -14.93 -1.27 -3.80
CA GLN A 33 -15.08 0.18 -3.99
C GLN A 33 -13.74 0.85 -3.70
N VAL A 34 -13.25 1.62 -4.66
CA VAL A 34 -11.98 2.33 -4.58
C VAL A 34 -12.25 3.82 -4.67
N LYS A 35 -11.93 4.53 -3.59
CA LYS A 35 -11.90 5.99 -3.58
C LYS A 35 -10.54 6.46 -4.11
N LEU A 36 -10.57 7.24 -5.19
CA LEU A 36 -9.40 7.84 -5.82
C LEU A 36 -9.01 9.15 -5.14
N GLY A 37 -7.82 9.66 -5.47
CA GLY A 37 -7.28 10.91 -4.89
C GLY A 37 -8.08 12.17 -5.25
N ASP A 38 -8.92 12.11 -6.28
CA ASP A 38 -9.87 13.17 -6.67
C ASP A 38 -11.26 12.99 -6.03
N ASN A 39 -11.36 12.13 -5.01
CA ASN A 39 -12.57 11.74 -4.31
C ASN A 39 -13.63 10.99 -5.13
N GLN A 40 -13.34 10.61 -6.37
CA GLN A 40 -14.22 9.72 -7.12
C GLN A 40 -14.23 8.31 -6.51
N ILE A 41 -15.39 7.68 -6.47
CA ILE A 41 -15.54 6.29 -6.03
C ILE A 41 -15.86 5.45 -7.26
N ILE A 42 -15.04 4.43 -7.49
CA ILE A 42 -15.22 3.47 -8.57
C ILE A 42 -15.46 2.10 -7.95
N GLU A 43 -16.47 1.39 -8.45
CA GLU A 43 -16.74 0.01 -8.09
C GLU A 43 -16.29 -0.91 -9.23
N MET A 44 -15.63 -2.01 -8.88
CA MET A 44 -15.20 -3.03 -9.83
C MET A 44 -15.17 -4.42 -9.20
N GLU A 45 -15.23 -5.45 -10.03
CA GLU A 45 -15.02 -6.84 -9.61
C GLU A 45 -13.66 -6.98 -8.92
N LEU A 46 -13.63 -7.70 -7.81
CA LEU A 46 -12.41 -7.93 -7.06
C LEU A 46 -11.53 -8.95 -7.81
N GLU A 47 -10.38 -8.47 -8.28
CA GLU A 47 -9.33 -9.29 -8.86
C GLU A 47 -8.05 -9.09 -8.03
N VAL A 48 -7.37 -10.16 -7.65
CA VAL A 48 -6.17 -10.10 -6.80
C VAL A 48 -5.04 -10.98 -7.31
N LEU A 49 -3.83 -10.67 -6.85
CA LEU A 49 -2.63 -11.44 -7.13
C LEU A 49 -1.70 -11.51 -5.90
N PRO A 50 -1.27 -12.71 -5.47
CA PRO A 50 -0.14 -12.87 -4.56
C PRO A 50 1.17 -12.42 -5.23
N LEU A 51 1.93 -11.55 -4.57
CA LEU A 51 3.18 -10.99 -5.08
C LEU A 51 4.30 -11.15 -4.05
N ASP A 52 5.48 -11.53 -4.55
CA ASP A 52 6.75 -11.44 -3.85
C ASP A 52 7.57 -10.30 -4.50
N ILE A 53 7.76 -9.20 -3.79
CA ILE A 53 8.36 -7.97 -4.30
C ILE A 53 9.73 -7.77 -3.66
N THR A 54 10.78 -7.78 -4.47
CA THR A 54 12.13 -7.38 -4.04
C THR A 54 12.26 -5.87 -4.13
N VAL A 55 12.57 -5.23 -3.01
CA VAL A 55 12.74 -3.78 -2.93
C VAL A 55 14.19 -3.48 -2.59
N SER A 56 14.87 -2.69 -3.44
CA SER A 56 16.26 -2.31 -3.19
C SER A 56 16.39 -1.59 -1.85
N GLY A 57 17.39 -1.99 -1.05
CA GLY A 57 17.59 -1.49 0.32
C GLY A 57 16.78 -2.20 1.40
N ILE A 58 15.89 -3.13 1.02
CA ILE A 58 15.19 -4.04 1.92
C ILE A 58 15.68 -5.47 1.65
N PRO A 59 16.34 -6.14 2.62
CA PRO A 59 17.00 -7.43 2.36
C PRO A 59 16.02 -8.59 2.15
N GLU A 60 14.80 -8.48 2.67
CA GLU A 60 13.75 -9.50 2.56
C GLU A 60 12.72 -9.10 1.51
N ALA A 61 12.33 -10.06 0.67
CA ALA A 61 11.18 -9.87 -0.22
C ALA A 61 9.92 -9.53 0.59
N TYR A 62 9.13 -8.61 0.08
CA TYR A 62 7.82 -8.28 0.62
C TYR A 62 6.78 -9.18 -0.03
N ARG A 63 6.17 -10.05 0.78
CA ARG A 63 5.08 -10.92 0.34
C ARG A 63 3.75 -10.27 0.67
N CYS A 64 2.89 -10.10 -0.33
CA CYS A 64 1.59 -9.49 -0.14
C CYS A 64 0.56 -10.01 -1.14
N VAL A 65 -0.71 -9.70 -0.89
CA VAL A 65 -1.77 -9.79 -1.90
C VAL A 65 -2.06 -8.38 -2.39
N ALA A 66 -1.98 -8.18 -3.70
CA ALA A 66 -2.30 -6.91 -4.35
C ALA A 66 -3.64 -7.01 -5.08
N VAL A 67 -4.42 -5.93 -5.05
CA VAL A 67 -5.60 -5.79 -5.88
C VAL A 67 -5.17 -5.38 -7.28
N VAL A 68 -5.72 -6.07 -8.28
CA VAL A 68 -5.50 -5.76 -9.69
C VAL A 68 -6.41 -4.61 -10.07
N TYR A 69 -5.82 -3.55 -10.64
CA TYR A 69 -6.58 -2.35 -10.97
C TYR A 69 -6.10 -1.74 -12.29
N THR A 70 -7.04 -1.20 -13.06
CA THR A 70 -6.79 -0.40 -14.28
C THR A 70 -6.79 1.09 -13.94
N ILE A 71 -5.68 1.63 -13.42
CA ILE A 71 -5.51 3.07 -13.17
C ILE A 71 -4.81 3.68 -14.41
N PRO A 72 -5.11 4.91 -14.85
CA PRO A 72 -4.27 5.68 -15.75
C PRO A 72 -2.99 6.20 -15.03
N THR A 73 -2.24 5.27 -14.43
CA THR A 73 -1.05 5.55 -13.62
C THR A 73 0.22 5.20 -14.41
N GLU A 74 1.29 5.96 -14.17
CA GLU A 74 2.64 5.68 -14.66
C GLU A 74 3.35 4.54 -13.89
N PHE A 75 2.76 4.04 -12.81
CA PHE A 75 3.37 3.03 -11.94
C PHE A 75 2.73 1.65 -12.11
N ASP A 76 3.57 0.63 -12.33
CA ASP A 76 3.13 -0.76 -12.41
C ASP A 76 2.59 -1.33 -11.08
N CYS A 77 3.02 -0.78 -9.94
CA CYS A 77 2.64 -1.24 -8.59
C CYS A 77 2.71 -0.07 -7.60
N ILE A 78 1.77 -0.03 -6.66
CA ILE A 78 1.67 0.95 -5.58
C ILE A 78 1.72 0.19 -4.24
N LEU A 79 2.85 0.30 -3.54
CA LEU A 79 2.98 -0.21 -2.18
C LEU A 79 2.42 0.81 -1.20
N ARG A 80 1.66 0.31 -0.24
CA ARG A 80 0.80 1.12 0.62
C ARG A 80 1.06 0.88 2.10
N ILE A 81 0.22 1.40 2.99
CA ILE A 81 0.38 1.27 4.46
C ILE A 81 0.82 -0.14 4.93
N PRO A 82 0.26 -1.27 4.42
CA PRO A 82 0.72 -2.59 4.84
C PRO A 82 2.22 -2.86 4.62
N PHE A 83 2.81 -2.30 3.55
CA PHE A 83 4.25 -2.39 3.32
C PHE A 83 5.03 -1.59 4.37
N PHE A 84 4.57 -0.39 4.71
CA PHE A 84 5.21 0.44 5.74
C PHE A 84 5.10 -0.20 7.12
N GLU A 85 3.96 -0.83 7.45
CA GLU A 85 3.75 -1.53 8.72
C GLU A 85 4.64 -2.78 8.84
N ASP A 86 4.75 -3.60 7.78
CA ASP A 86 5.54 -4.83 7.79
C ASP A 86 7.05 -4.55 7.72
N LYS A 87 7.47 -3.75 6.73
CA LYS A 87 8.89 -3.55 6.46
C LYS A 87 9.51 -2.43 7.29
N GLN A 88 8.71 -1.47 7.76
CA GLN A 88 9.15 -0.27 8.49
C GLN A 88 10.40 0.37 7.85
N PRO A 89 10.36 0.69 6.55
CA PRO A 89 11.50 1.26 5.87
C PRO A 89 11.79 2.66 6.40
N GLN A 90 13.06 3.00 6.57
CA GLN A 90 13.51 4.38 6.69
C GLN A 90 13.56 5.00 5.31
N ILE A 91 13.04 6.22 5.19
CA ILE A 91 13.04 6.96 3.93
C ILE A 91 14.11 8.05 4.02
N ASP A 92 15.23 7.84 3.33
CA ASP A 92 16.22 8.88 3.14
C ASP A 92 15.79 9.75 1.94
N TRP A 93 15.07 10.81 2.26
CA TRP A 93 14.58 11.79 1.29
C TRP A 93 15.71 12.45 0.48
N ARG A 94 16.86 12.70 1.12
CA ARG A 94 17.98 13.38 0.48
C ARG A 94 18.71 12.45 -0.48
N GLY A 95 18.95 11.22 -0.06
CA GLY A 95 19.58 10.18 -0.87
C GLY A 95 18.63 9.47 -1.82
N ARG A 96 17.32 9.79 -1.78
CA ARG A 96 16.25 9.17 -2.58
C ARG A 96 16.28 7.64 -2.51
N ARG A 97 16.43 7.11 -1.30
CA ARG A 97 16.55 5.66 -1.05
C ARG A 97 15.70 5.25 0.15
N ILE A 98 15.38 3.97 0.20
CA ILE A 98 14.79 3.35 1.37
C ILE A 98 15.72 2.29 1.91
N GLU A 99 15.80 2.19 3.23
CA GLU A 99 16.67 1.24 3.91
C GLU A 99 15.92 0.66 5.11
N ARG A 100 16.12 -0.62 5.43
CA ARG A 100 15.60 -1.19 6.68
C ARG A 100 16.62 -1.00 7.79
N THR A 101 16.29 -0.27 8.85
CA THR A 101 17.06 -0.35 10.09
C THR A 101 16.81 -1.71 10.73
N GLY A 102 17.84 -2.40 11.20
CA GLY A 102 17.72 -3.70 11.89
C GLY A 102 16.94 -3.67 13.22
N ILE A 103 16.39 -2.51 13.60
CA ILE A 103 15.59 -2.32 14.81
C ILE A 103 14.12 -2.44 14.40
N LYS A 104 13.47 -3.56 14.75
CA LYS A 104 12.01 -3.62 14.72
C LYS A 104 11.49 -2.70 15.82
N THR A 105 11.03 -1.52 15.43
CA THR A 105 10.36 -0.61 16.36
C THR A 105 9.02 -1.23 16.79
N LEU A 106 8.67 -1.03 18.05
CA LEU A 106 7.53 -1.64 18.73
C LEU A 106 6.26 -1.55 17.87
N ARG A 107 5.59 -2.70 17.72
CA ARG A 107 4.27 -2.81 17.11
C ARG A 107 3.30 -2.04 18.00
N TRP A 108 2.70 -0.97 17.50
CA TRP A 108 1.47 -0.45 18.10
C TRP A 108 0.42 -1.54 17.93
N GLU A 109 0.12 -2.28 19.00
CA GLU A 109 -1.05 -3.14 19.01
C GLU A 109 -2.27 -2.23 18.85
N ARG A 110 -3.12 -2.51 17.87
CA ARG A 110 -4.46 -1.92 17.86
C ARG A 110 -5.17 -2.39 19.12
N THR A 111 -5.18 -1.58 20.17
CA THR A 111 -6.22 -1.65 21.20
C THR A 111 -7.54 -1.47 20.45
N GLY A 112 -8.45 -2.45 20.58
CA GLY A 112 -9.66 -2.60 19.75
C GLY A 112 -10.71 -1.48 19.85
N GLU A 113 -10.34 -0.29 20.30
CA GLU A 113 -11.18 0.90 20.25
C GLU A 113 -10.86 1.64 18.96
N ALA A 114 -11.79 1.59 18.01
CA ALA A 114 -11.80 2.54 16.91
C ALA A 114 -11.99 3.93 17.53
N TYR A 115 -10.89 4.66 17.73
CA TYR A 115 -10.98 6.11 17.85
C TYR A 115 -11.69 6.58 16.58
N GLY A 116 -12.75 7.38 16.78
CA GLY A 116 -13.66 7.82 15.72
C GLY A 116 -12.93 8.42 14.50
N PRO A 117 -13.68 8.74 13.43
CA PRO A 117 -13.08 9.26 12.20
C PRO A 117 -12.14 10.42 12.52
N ILE A 118 -10.89 10.31 12.09
CA ILE A 118 -9.93 11.42 12.15
C ILE A 118 -10.45 12.45 11.15
N GLU A 119 -10.84 13.62 11.65
CA GLU A 119 -11.23 14.72 10.77
C GLU A 119 -10.03 15.16 9.93
N GLU A 120 -10.20 15.16 8.61
CA GLU A 120 -9.18 15.57 7.65
C GLU A 120 -8.93 17.08 7.78
N GLY A 121 -7.70 17.49 8.12
CA GLY A 121 -7.25 18.89 8.04
C GLY A 121 -7.09 19.66 9.36
N GLY A 122 -7.27 19.03 10.52
CA GLY A 122 -6.97 19.65 11.82
C GLY A 122 -5.48 19.69 12.14
N ALA A 123 -4.97 20.82 12.65
CA ALA A 123 -3.60 20.91 13.15
C ALA A 123 -3.42 19.98 14.36
N VAL A 124 -2.53 19.00 14.25
CA VAL A 124 -2.16 18.14 15.37
C VAL A 124 -1.19 18.91 16.27
N ILE A 125 -1.64 19.28 17.47
CA ILE A 125 -0.73 19.79 18.51
C ILE A 125 -0.08 18.59 19.19
N ALA A 126 1.18 18.34 18.86
CA ALA A 126 2.03 17.43 19.61
C ALA A 126 2.70 18.20 20.74
N SER A 127 2.22 18.01 21.98
CA SER A 127 2.95 18.44 23.18
C SER A 127 3.99 17.36 23.51
N GLY A 128 5.26 17.65 23.24
CA GLY A 128 6.37 16.78 23.63
C GLY A 128 6.67 16.88 25.12
N LEU A 129 7.11 15.75 25.69
CA LEU A 129 7.77 15.66 27.00
C LEU A 129 9.29 15.60 26.78
#